data_AF-A0AAP0DF12-F1
#
_entry.id   AF-A0AAP0DF12-F1
#
_cell.length_a   1.000
_cell.length_b   1.000
_cell.length_c   1.000
_cell.angle_alpha   90.00
_cell.angle_beta   90.00
_cell.angle_gamma   90.00
#
_symmetry.space_group_name_H-M   'P 1'
#
loop_
_entity.id
_entity.type
_entity.pdbx_description
1 polymer ?
#
loop_
_entity_poly.entity_id
_entity_poly.type
_entity_poly.pdbx_seq_one_letter_code
_entity_poly.pdbx_strand_id
1 'polypeptide(L)'
;MFSATKVVLQGIMDDFDHTTNDQRADADIAYTRMHTFEFVFVLHLMKRVMGLTDDLSQALQKKSIDIVNAIDKVASTKLKLNEVRNEEWGKFLKDLTLFCGVNNVEMPDMKAPYISTRYRPRKKDLQVTFEHYYRVDVFTSTIDNQITELNSRFKEDTVELLTLSASLSSKEINVDQVYALVEKYYPEDFSEQERIQLRYQLEVFKLEMTQNTKLREVSTVSNLCRALVETKKNETYFLIDRVVRLIMTLPVSTATTERGFSAMKILKNRLRNKMSDEYLADSLVIYVEKEIADKFDSESIIDEFKALKGRRAEL
;
A
#
# COMPACT_ATOMS: atom_id res chain seq x y z
N MET A 1 -6.53 23.88 -1.57
CA MET A 1 -5.11 24.05 -1.19
C MET A 1 -4.34 24.93 -2.17
N PHE A 2 -4.39 24.70 -3.49
CA PHE A 2 -3.61 25.49 -4.46
C PHE A 2 -3.72 27.02 -4.29
N SER A 3 -4.93 27.57 -4.18
CA SER A 3 -5.17 29.00 -3.93
C SER A 3 -4.61 29.49 -2.59
N ALA A 4 -4.81 28.73 -1.51
CA ALA A 4 -4.27 29.06 -0.20
C ALA A 4 -2.74 29.08 -0.21
N THR A 5 -2.09 28.08 -0.84
CA THR A 5 -0.63 28.04 -0.98
C THR A 5 -0.10 29.23 -1.79
N LYS A 6 -0.82 29.63 -2.85
CA LYS A 6 -0.49 30.84 -3.63
C LYS A 6 -0.47 32.08 -2.74
N VAL A 7 -1.50 32.27 -1.92
CA VAL A 7 -1.61 33.42 -1.00
C VAL A 7 -0.50 33.40 0.04
N VAL A 8 -0.18 32.23 0.60
CA VAL A 8 0.90 32.10 1.59
C VAL A 8 2.26 32.43 0.97
N LEU A 9 2.56 31.93 -0.24
CA LEU A 9 3.83 32.22 -0.91
C LEU A 9 3.96 33.71 -1.24
N GLN A 10 2.89 34.35 -1.73
CA GLN A 10 2.86 35.80 -1.94
C GLN A 10 3.08 36.57 -0.63
N GLY A 11 2.41 36.16 0.44
CA GLY A 11 2.61 36.75 1.76
C GLY A 11 4.05 36.67 2.25
N ILE A 12 4.74 35.54 2.03
CA ILE A 12 6.16 35.39 2.38
C ILE A 12 7.03 36.32 1.51
N MET A 13 6.77 36.41 0.21
CA MET A 13 7.52 37.28 -0.70
C MET A 13 7.41 38.76 -0.31
N ASP A 14 6.23 39.18 0.15
CA ASP A 14 5.92 40.56 0.50
C ASP A 14 6.26 40.92 1.96
N ASP A 15 6.70 39.97 2.79
CA ASP A 15 7.03 40.18 4.21
C ASP A 15 8.49 40.58 4.39
N PHE A 16 8.78 41.88 4.27
CA PHE A 16 10.14 42.43 4.41
C PHE A 16 10.63 42.48 5.88
N ASP A 17 9.73 42.36 6.85
CA ASP A 17 10.02 42.61 8.27
C ASP A 17 10.36 41.33 9.05
N HIS A 18 9.80 40.19 8.65
CA HIS A 18 9.93 38.93 9.38
C HIS A 18 10.58 37.78 8.58
N THR A 19 10.86 37.97 7.29
CA THR A 19 11.46 36.92 6.44
C THR A 19 12.83 37.31 5.90
N THR A 20 13.71 36.31 5.77
CA THR A 20 15.04 36.53 5.20
C THR A 20 15.00 36.67 3.68
N ASN A 21 16.04 37.26 3.08
CA ASN A 21 16.16 37.33 1.61
C ASN A 21 16.09 35.94 0.95
N ASP A 22 16.72 34.95 1.57
CA ASP A 22 16.72 33.57 1.05
C ASP A 22 15.32 32.96 1.07
N GLN A 23 14.57 33.16 2.17
CA GLN A 23 13.18 32.67 2.29
C GLN A 23 12.26 33.29 1.23
N ARG A 24 12.46 34.57 0.91
CA ARG A 24 11.68 35.28 -0.12
C ARG A 24 12.05 34.83 -1.52
N ALA A 25 13.33 34.62 -1.78
CA ALA A 25 13.79 34.05 -3.04
C ALA A 25 13.24 32.63 -3.24
N ASP A 26 13.26 31.79 -2.21
CA ASP A 26 12.67 30.45 -2.25
C ASP A 26 11.16 30.49 -2.50
N ALA A 27 10.44 31.42 -1.85
CA ALA A 27 9.01 31.60 -2.05
C ALA A 27 8.67 32.06 -3.47
N ASP A 28 9.45 33.00 -4.03
CA ASP A 28 9.29 33.47 -5.42
C ASP A 28 9.56 32.36 -6.45
N ILE A 29 10.61 31.56 -6.24
CA ILE A 29 10.91 30.39 -7.09
C ILE A 29 9.78 29.37 -7.02
N ALA A 30 9.28 29.06 -5.81
CA ALA A 30 8.18 28.13 -5.61
C ALA A 30 6.89 28.64 -6.26
N TYR A 31 6.57 29.92 -6.08
CA TYR A 31 5.41 30.58 -6.67
C TYR A 31 5.47 30.51 -8.21
N THR A 32 6.62 30.87 -8.79
CA THR A 32 6.84 30.83 -10.23
C THR A 32 6.71 29.42 -10.79
N ARG A 33 7.28 28.41 -10.12
CA ARG A 33 7.15 27.00 -10.52
C ARG A 33 5.71 26.51 -10.43
N MET A 34 4.99 26.88 -9.38
CA MET A 34 3.57 26.52 -9.22
C MET A 34 2.68 27.08 -10.33
N HIS A 35 3.07 28.20 -10.93
CA HIS A 35 2.40 28.83 -12.06
C HIS A 35 2.82 28.30 -13.44
N THR A 36 3.66 27.27 -13.50
CA THR A 36 3.99 26.63 -14.77
C THR A 36 2.96 25.57 -15.15
N PHE A 37 2.68 25.46 -16.45
CA PHE A 37 1.85 24.38 -16.98
C PHE A 37 2.36 22.99 -16.59
N GLU A 38 3.67 22.79 -16.64
CA GLU A 38 4.32 21.52 -16.29
C GLU A 38 3.98 21.10 -14.85
N PHE A 39 4.08 22.01 -13.89
CA PHE A 39 3.74 21.73 -12.49
C PHE A 39 2.26 21.38 -12.34
N VAL A 40 1.36 22.17 -12.93
CA VAL A 40 -0.09 21.94 -12.85
C VAL A 40 -0.47 20.60 -13.49
N PHE A 41 0.17 20.24 -14.60
CA PHE A 41 0.01 18.96 -15.28
C PHE A 41 0.39 17.80 -14.38
N VAL A 42 1.60 17.82 -13.82
CA VAL A 42 2.08 16.77 -12.92
C VAL A 42 1.20 16.69 -11.67
N LEU A 43 0.80 17.83 -11.11
CA LEU A 43 -0.09 17.87 -9.94
C LEU A 43 -1.43 17.17 -10.21
N HIS A 44 -2.07 17.44 -11.36
CA HIS A 44 -3.33 16.80 -11.73
C HIS A 44 -3.15 15.32 -12.03
N LEU A 45 -2.08 14.95 -12.72
CA LEU A 45 -1.75 13.56 -13.02
C LEU A 45 -1.54 12.76 -11.73
N MET A 46 -0.73 13.28 -10.81
CA MET A 46 -0.47 12.65 -9.52
C MET A 46 -1.75 12.55 -8.70
N LYS A 47 -2.58 13.61 -8.63
CA LYS A 47 -3.88 13.56 -7.96
C LYS A 47 -4.77 12.47 -8.53
N ARG A 48 -4.82 12.31 -9.86
CA ARG A 48 -5.65 11.30 -10.52
C ARG A 48 -5.13 9.89 -10.23
N VAL A 49 -3.84 9.65 -10.46
CA VAL A 49 -3.21 8.34 -10.26
C VAL A 49 -3.28 7.92 -8.79
N MET A 50 -2.86 8.79 -7.86
CA MET A 50 -2.92 8.51 -6.43
C MET A 50 -4.36 8.33 -5.96
N GLY A 51 -5.31 9.12 -6.46
CA GLY A 51 -6.72 8.97 -6.11
C GLY A 51 -7.31 7.63 -6.57
N LEU A 52 -6.87 7.10 -7.71
CA LEU A 52 -7.30 5.78 -8.20
C LEU A 52 -6.68 4.63 -7.40
N THR A 53 -5.45 4.81 -6.89
CA THR A 53 -4.74 3.77 -6.14
C THR A 53 -4.92 3.88 -4.64
N ASP A 54 -5.52 4.95 -4.11
CA ASP A 54 -5.68 5.19 -2.67
C ASP A 54 -6.52 4.08 -2.03
N ASP A 55 -7.70 3.76 -2.57
CA ASP A 55 -8.56 2.70 -2.03
C ASP A 55 -7.85 1.34 -1.95
N LEU A 56 -7.04 1.02 -2.97
CA LEU A 56 -6.21 -0.18 -2.96
C LEU A 56 -5.11 -0.10 -1.91
N SER A 57 -4.41 1.03 -1.82
CA SER A 57 -3.35 1.28 -0.85
C SER A 57 -3.87 1.16 0.59
N GLN A 58 -5.00 1.80 0.90
CA GLN A 58 -5.65 1.72 2.20
C GLN A 58 -6.11 0.29 2.50
N ALA A 59 -6.67 -0.43 1.52
CA ALA A 59 -7.06 -1.81 1.69
C ALA A 59 -5.85 -2.68 2.05
N LEU A 60 -4.76 -2.60 1.28
CA LEU A 60 -3.51 -3.35 1.46
C LEU A 60 -2.81 -3.07 2.80
N GLN A 61 -3.11 -1.95 3.46
CA GLN A 61 -2.52 -1.60 4.75
C GLN A 61 -3.32 -2.09 5.96
N LYS A 62 -4.56 -2.60 5.78
CA LYS A 62 -5.40 -3.08 6.89
C LYS A 62 -4.85 -4.38 7.47
N LYS A 63 -4.76 -4.46 8.81
CA LYS A 63 -4.33 -5.67 9.54
C LYS A 63 -5.24 -6.89 9.29
N SER A 64 -6.52 -6.66 8.99
CA SER A 64 -7.54 -7.70 8.78
C SER A 64 -7.87 -7.94 7.30
N ILE A 65 -6.89 -7.78 6.40
CA ILE A 65 -7.21 -7.87 4.98
C ILE A 65 -7.69 -9.28 4.62
N ASP A 66 -8.82 -9.34 3.94
CA ASP A 66 -9.28 -10.55 3.29
C ASP A 66 -8.62 -10.64 1.91
N ILE A 67 -7.99 -11.78 1.65
CA ILE A 67 -7.18 -12.03 0.45
C ILE A 67 -8.04 -11.90 -0.81
N VAL A 68 -9.30 -12.38 -0.78
CA VAL A 68 -10.23 -12.28 -1.92
C VAL A 68 -10.50 -10.82 -2.27
N ASN A 69 -10.95 -10.06 -1.27
CA ASN A 69 -11.24 -8.64 -1.41
C ASN A 69 -10.02 -7.83 -1.88
N ALA A 70 -8.81 -8.24 -1.49
CA ALA A 70 -7.58 -7.60 -1.95
C ALA A 70 -7.32 -7.86 -3.45
N ILE A 71 -7.48 -9.10 -3.92
CA ILE A 71 -7.30 -9.46 -5.33
C ILE A 71 -8.31 -8.74 -6.21
N ASP A 72 -9.58 -8.73 -5.82
CA ASP A 72 -10.64 -8.05 -6.57
C ASP A 72 -10.35 -6.55 -6.69
N LYS A 73 -9.84 -5.93 -5.62
CA LYS A 73 -9.41 -4.52 -5.65
C LYS A 73 -8.21 -4.30 -6.56
N VAL A 74 -7.22 -5.19 -6.56
CA VAL A 74 -6.07 -5.11 -7.49
C VAL A 74 -6.56 -5.20 -8.94
N ALA A 75 -7.41 -6.17 -9.26
CA ALA A 75 -7.99 -6.34 -10.59
C ALA A 75 -8.79 -5.10 -11.03
N SER A 76 -9.69 -4.62 -10.18
CA SER A 76 -10.51 -3.42 -10.44
C SER A 76 -9.63 -2.18 -10.67
N THR A 77 -8.58 -2.01 -9.87
CA THR A 77 -7.65 -0.88 -9.99
C THR A 77 -6.85 -0.96 -11.30
N LYS A 78 -6.36 -2.15 -11.66
CA LYS A 78 -5.66 -2.38 -12.94
C LYS A 78 -6.56 -2.08 -14.14
N LEU A 79 -7.82 -2.53 -14.11
CA LEU A 79 -8.79 -2.22 -15.15
C LEU A 79 -9.01 -0.71 -15.28
N LYS A 80 -9.22 -0.02 -14.15
CA LYS A 80 -9.47 1.42 -14.17
C LYS A 80 -8.26 2.22 -14.66
N LEU A 81 -7.03 1.83 -14.28
CA LEU A 81 -5.81 2.46 -14.80
C LEU A 81 -5.68 2.27 -16.32
N ASN A 82 -6.02 1.09 -16.85
CA ASN A 82 -6.03 0.84 -18.29
C ASN A 82 -7.10 1.68 -19.03
N GLU A 83 -8.29 1.82 -18.46
CA GLU A 83 -9.33 2.70 -19.01
C GLU A 83 -8.83 4.16 -19.06
N VAL A 84 -8.23 4.63 -17.97
CA VAL A 84 -7.70 6.01 -17.88
C VAL A 84 -6.62 6.24 -18.93
N ARG A 85 -5.72 5.27 -19.10
CA ARG A 85 -4.65 5.28 -20.10
C ARG A 85 -5.18 5.41 -21.52
N ASN A 86 -6.18 4.61 -21.88
CA ASN A 86 -6.61 4.46 -23.28
C ASN A 86 -7.68 5.49 -23.68
N GLU A 87 -8.59 5.85 -22.77
CA GLU A 87 -9.83 6.56 -23.10
C GLU A 87 -9.96 7.92 -22.40
N GLU A 88 -9.35 8.12 -21.23
CA GLU A 88 -9.61 9.32 -20.41
C GLU A 88 -8.67 10.51 -20.69
N TRP A 89 -7.75 10.44 -21.65
CA TRP A 89 -6.86 11.57 -21.99
C TRP A 89 -7.66 12.87 -22.24
N GLY A 90 -8.72 12.81 -23.04
CA GLY A 90 -9.53 13.98 -23.38
C GLY A 90 -10.25 14.58 -22.16
N LYS A 91 -10.73 13.73 -21.25
CA LYS A 91 -11.37 14.16 -19.99
C LYS A 91 -10.35 14.82 -19.07
N PHE A 92 -9.19 14.19 -18.91
CA PHE A 92 -8.07 14.72 -18.14
C PHE A 92 -7.63 16.10 -18.65
N LEU A 93 -7.45 16.23 -19.97
CA LEU A 93 -7.06 17.49 -20.58
C LEU A 93 -8.11 18.58 -20.40
N LYS A 94 -9.41 18.24 -20.48
CA LYS A 94 -10.50 19.19 -20.24
C LYS A 94 -10.50 19.73 -18.81
N ASP A 95 -10.37 18.84 -17.82
CA ASP A 95 -10.30 19.23 -16.41
C ASP A 95 -9.08 20.11 -16.13
N LEU A 96 -7.95 19.79 -16.76
CA LEU A 96 -6.73 20.58 -16.69
C LEU A 96 -6.89 21.97 -17.30
N THR A 97 -7.49 22.08 -18.50
CA THR A 97 -7.74 23.37 -19.16
C THR A 97 -8.64 24.27 -18.32
N LEU A 98 -9.70 23.71 -17.71
CA LEU A 98 -10.57 24.44 -16.79
C LEU A 98 -9.78 24.96 -15.58
N PHE A 99 -8.92 24.12 -14.99
CA PHE A 99 -8.09 24.52 -13.86
C PHE A 99 -7.09 25.63 -14.24
N CYS A 100 -6.41 25.51 -15.38
CA CYS A 100 -5.46 26.50 -15.87
C CYS A 100 -6.15 27.85 -16.10
N GLY A 101 -7.35 27.85 -16.71
CA GLY A 101 -8.14 29.06 -16.94
C GLY A 101 -8.54 29.77 -15.64
N VAL A 102 -8.99 29.02 -14.62
CA VAL A 102 -9.36 29.59 -13.31
C VAL A 102 -8.15 30.18 -12.56
N ASN A 103 -6.97 29.58 -12.73
CA ASN A 103 -5.77 29.97 -11.99
C ASN A 103 -4.82 30.90 -12.79
N ASN A 104 -5.22 31.32 -13.99
CA ASN A 104 -4.41 32.13 -14.91
C ASN A 104 -3.05 31.51 -15.24
N VAL A 105 -3.03 30.19 -15.45
CA VAL A 105 -1.81 29.47 -15.88
C VAL A 105 -1.83 29.37 -17.40
N GLU A 106 -0.77 29.88 -18.04
CA GLU A 106 -0.63 29.87 -19.49
C GLU A 106 -0.42 28.43 -20.00
N MET A 107 -1.24 28.02 -20.98
CA MET A 107 -1.12 26.72 -21.61
C MET A 107 -0.24 26.82 -22.87
N PRO A 108 0.70 25.88 -23.09
CA PRO A 108 1.46 25.84 -24.33
C PRO A 108 0.53 25.49 -25.50
N ASP A 109 0.88 25.96 -26.69
CA ASP A 109 0.25 25.46 -27.91
C ASP A 109 0.59 23.98 -28.09
N MET A 110 -0.43 23.14 -27.95
CA MET A 110 -0.34 21.69 -28.04
C MET A 110 0.19 21.19 -29.39
N LYS A 111 0.02 21.99 -30.45
CA LYS A 111 0.52 21.68 -31.80
C LYS A 111 1.93 22.18 -32.05
N ALA A 112 2.44 23.07 -31.22
CA ALA A 112 3.80 23.57 -31.37
C ALA A 112 4.82 22.44 -31.12
N PRO A 113 6.00 22.52 -31.76
CA PRO A 113 7.12 21.64 -31.43
C PRO A 113 7.45 21.78 -29.94
N TYR A 114 7.63 20.64 -29.28
CA TYR A 114 8.05 20.61 -27.90
C TYR A 114 9.48 21.15 -27.78
N ILE A 115 9.66 22.17 -26.94
CA ILE A 115 10.97 22.74 -26.62
C ILE A 115 11.20 22.52 -25.13
N SER A 116 12.15 21.64 -24.79
CA SER A 116 12.54 21.45 -23.40
C SER A 116 13.16 22.73 -22.85
N THR A 117 12.65 23.22 -21.71
CA THR A 117 13.20 24.37 -20.99
C THR A 117 14.50 24.04 -20.25
N ARG A 118 14.87 22.75 -20.14
CA ARG A 118 16.01 22.29 -19.31
C ARG A 118 17.27 21.91 -20.11
N TYR A 119 17.18 21.69 -21.42
CA TYR A 119 18.32 21.27 -22.24
C TYR A 119 18.35 21.97 -23.60
N ARG A 120 19.57 22.18 -24.16
CA ARG A 120 19.74 22.60 -25.56
C ARG A 120 19.12 21.54 -26.48
N PRO A 121 18.19 21.91 -27.38
CA PRO A 121 17.55 20.96 -28.29
C PRO A 121 18.61 20.24 -29.13
N ARG A 122 18.60 18.90 -29.16
CA ARG A 122 19.36 18.15 -30.16
C ARG A 122 18.59 18.27 -31.47
N LYS A 123 19.28 18.31 -32.63
CA LYS A 123 18.67 18.43 -33.97
C LYS A 123 17.57 17.38 -34.30
N LYS A 124 17.45 16.32 -33.50
CA LYS A 124 16.41 15.27 -33.63
C LYS A 124 15.13 15.54 -32.80
N ASP A 125 15.12 16.53 -31.91
CA ASP A 125 13.98 16.82 -31.01
C ASP A 125 12.86 17.64 -31.70
N LEU A 126 13.04 18.02 -32.97
CA LEU A 126 12.16 18.92 -33.72
C LEU A 126 10.85 18.28 -34.25
N GLN A 127 10.56 17.01 -33.91
CA GLN A 127 9.40 16.29 -34.47
C GLN A 127 8.31 15.92 -33.46
N VAL A 128 8.50 16.19 -32.17
CA VAL A 128 7.53 15.87 -31.12
C VAL A 128 6.74 17.12 -30.77
N THR A 129 5.41 17.04 -30.77
CA THR A 129 4.54 18.15 -30.35
C THR A 129 4.40 18.19 -28.83
N PHE A 130 4.02 19.34 -28.26
CA PHE A 130 3.67 19.43 -26.84
C PHE A 130 2.58 18.42 -26.44
N GLU A 131 1.59 18.21 -27.30
CA GLU A 131 0.56 17.19 -27.08
C GLU A 131 1.16 15.79 -26.96
N HIS A 132 2.03 15.41 -27.89
CA HIS A 132 2.65 14.09 -27.87
C HIS A 132 3.48 13.89 -26.61
N TYR A 133 4.33 14.86 -26.25
CA TYR A 133 5.15 14.79 -25.05
C TYR A 133 4.30 14.57 -23.79
N TYR A 134 3.30 15.43 -23.55
CA TYR A 134 2.49 15.32 -22.34
C TYR A 134 1.57 14.09 -22.35
N ARG A 135 1.03 13.70 -23.50
CA ARG A 135 0.15 12.54 -23.61
C ARG A 135 0.91 11.22 -23.50
N VAL A 136 1.99 11.06 -24.26
CA VAL A 136 2.70 9.79 -24.39
C VAL A 136 3.82 9.69 -23.36
N ASP A 137 4.75 10.64 -23.36
CA ASP A 137 5.96 10.55 -22.54
C ASP A 137 5.71 10.82 -21.06
N VAL A 138 4.67 11.59 -20.73
CA VAL A 138 4.32 11.90 -19.33
C VAL A 138 3.09 11.11 -18.87
N PHE A 139 1.92 11.34 -19.46
CA PHE A 139 0.65 10.76 -18.99
C PHE A 139 0.63 9.23 -19.15
N THR A 140 0.79 8.72 -20.37
CA THR A 140 0.78 7.28 -20.64
C THR A 140 1.94 6.58 -19.92
N SER A 141 3.16 7.13 -19.99
CA SER A 141 4.31 6.54 -19.29
C SER A 141 4.11 6.44 -17.78
N THR A 142 3.53 7.46 -17.14
CA THR A 142 3.26 7.42 -15.68
C THR A 142 2.27 6.33 -15.33
N ILE A 143 1.19 6.18 -16.11
CA ILE A 143 0.18 5.15 -15.87
C ILE A 143 0.75 3.75 -16.16
N ASP A 144 1.55 3.60 -17.23
CA ASP A 144 2.21 2.35 -17.59
C ASP A 144 3.20 1.89 -16.51
N ASN A 145 3.94 2.82 -15.90
CA ASN A 145 4.80 2.52 -14.76
C ASN A 145 3.97 1.99 -13.58
N GLN A 146 2.84 2.62 -13.26
CA GLN A 146 1.97 2.14 -12.16
C GLN A 146 1.38 0.77 -12.44
N ILE A 147 0.92 0.51 -13.68
CA ILE A 147 0.41 -0.80 -14.08
C ILE A 147 1.52 -1.85 -14.01
N THR A 148 2.72 -1.52 -14.50
CA THR A 148 3.89 -2.40 -14.44
C THR A 148 4.25 -2.77 -13.01
N GLU A 149 4.29 -1.79 -12.08
CA GLU A 149 4.54 -2.06 -10.67
C GLU A 149 3.45 -2.91 -10.02
N LEU A 150 2.18 -2.69 -10.36
CA LEU A 150 1.09 -3.54 -9.88
C LEU A 150 1.17 -4.97 -10.45
N ASN A 151 1.65 -5.14 -11.69
CA ASN A 151 1.86 -6.45 -12.30
C ASN A 151 3.10 -7.16 -11.75
N SER A 152 4.17 -6.41 -11.44
CA SER A 152 5.39 -6.97 -10.85
C SER A 152 5.14 -7.46 -9.42
N ARG A 153 4.33 -6.73 -8.65
CA ARG A 153 3.95 -7.06 -7.27
C ARG A 153 2.90 -8.17 -7.19
N PHE A 154 1.90 -8.13 -8.08
CA PHE A 154 0.83 -9.13 -8.16
C PHE A 154 0.91 -9.89 -9.49
N LYS A 155 1.93 -10.75 -9.58
CA LYS A 155 2.15 -11.69 -10.69
C LYS A 155 1.06 -12.76 -10.71
N GLU A 156 0.85 -13.38 -11.87
CA GLU A 156 -0.15 -14.46 -12.04
C GLU A 156 0.00 -15.54 -10.96
N ASP A 157 1.21 -16.05 -10.71
CA ASP A 157 1.46 -17.06 -9.67
C ASP A 157 1.06 -16.60 -8.27
N THR A 158 1.29 -15.32 -7.94
CA THR A 158 0.92 -14.76 -6.63
C THR A 158 -0.58 -14.59 -6.51
N VAL A 159 -1.25 -14.16 -7.59
CA VAL A 159 -2.71 -14.04 -7.63
C VAL A 159 -3.36 -15.42 -7.54
N GLU A 160 -2.81 -16.42 -8.22
CA GLU A 160 -3.27 -17.80 -8.16
C GLU A 160 -3.09 -18.39 -6.76
N LEU A 161 -1.91 -18.25 -6.14
CA LEU A 161 -1.66 -18.65 -4.75
C LEU A 161 -2.70 -18.05 -3.80
N LEU A 162 -2.94 -16.75 -3.92
CA LEU A 162 -3.88 -16.01 -3.08
C LEU A 162 -5.34 -16.43 -3.35
N THR A 163 -5.70 -16.68 -4.60
CA THR A 163 -7.03 -17.17 -5.00
C THR A 163 -7.30 -18.58 -4.48
N LEU A 164 -6.31 -19.48 -4.56
CA LEU A 164 -6.42 -20.81 -4.01
C LEU A 164 -6.45 -20.78 -2.48
N SER A 165 -5.69 -19.89 -1.84
CA SER A 165 -5.72 -19.70 -0.38
C SER A 165 -7.08 -19.24 0.12
N ALA A 166 -7.79 -18.41 -0.65
CA ALA A 166 -9.14 -17.96 -0.34
C ALA A 166 -10.20 -19.07 -0.29
N SER A 167 -9.96 -20.19 -0.99
CA SER A 167 -10.87 -21.35 -0.98
C SER A 167 -11.01 -22.01 0.40
N LEU A 168 -10.12 -21.71 1.34
CA LEU A 168 -10.22 -22.16 2.73
C LEU A 168 -11.16 -21.29 3.56
N SER A 169 -11.33 -20.02 3.19
CA SER A 169 -12.23 -19.08 3.85
C SER A 169 -13.63 -19.01 3.23
N SER A 170 -13.88 -19.75 2.14
CA SER A 170 -15.20 -19.80 1.52
C SER A 170 -16.18 -20.61 2.37
N LYS A 171 -17.47 -20.26 2.30
CA LYS A 171 -18.56 -21.02 2.95
C LYS A 171 -18.62 -22.48 2.48
N GLU A 172 -18.17 -22.72 1.25
CA GLU A 172 -18.00 -24.05 0.69
C GLU A 172 -16.54 -24.22 0.28
N ILE A 173 -15.79 -25.01 1.06
CA ILE A 173 -14.40 -25.32 0.73
C ILE A 173 -14.38 -26.16 -0.56
N ASN A 174 -13.56 -25.72 -1.50
CA ASN A 174 -13.28 -26.47 -2.73
C ASN A 174 -12.04 -27.33 -2.51
N VAL A 175 -12.26 -28.64 -2.33
CA VAL A 175 -11.21 -29.62 -2.03
C VAL A 175 -10.13 -29.63 -3.12
N ASP A 176 -10.52 -29.56 -4.39
CA ASP A 176 -9.57 -29.63 -5.51
C ASP A 176 -8.70 -28.37 -5.57
N GLN A 177 -9.24 -27.20 -5.20
CA GLN A 177 -8.45 -25.96 -5.12
C GLN A 177 -7.44 -26.00 -3.96
N VAL A 178 -7.83 -26.49 -2.79
CA VAL A 178 -6.89 -26.65 -1.66
C VAL A 178 -5.83 -27.71 -1.96
N TYR A 179 -6.21 -28.78 -2.66
CA TYR A 179 -5.24 -29.78 -3.11
C TYR A 179 -4.23 -29.18 -4.09
N ALA A 180 -4.71 -28.45 -5.10
CA ALA A 180 -3.85 -27.75 -6.07
C ALA A 180 -2.91 -26.74 -5.39
N LEU A 181 -3.39 -26.03 -4.36
CA LEU A 181 -2.58 -25.12 -3.54
C LEU A 181 -1.36 -25.83 -2.95
N VAL A 182 -1.60 -26.96 -2.29
CA VAL A 182 -0.55 -27.72 -1.61
C VAL A 182 0.40 -28.36 -2.60
N GLU A 183 -0.13 -28.97 -3.66
CA GLU A 183 0.66 -29.63 -4.69
C GLU A 183 1.60 -28.67 -5.41
N LYS A 184 1.10 -27.46 -5.76
CA LYS A 184 1.85 -26.49 -6.56
C LYS A 184 2.78 -25.62 -5.72
N TYR A 185 2.37 -25.17 -4.54
CA TYR A 185 3.09 -24.14 -3.77
C TYR A 185 3.77 -24.64 -2.50
N TYR A 186 3.36 -25.78 -1.96
CA TYR A 186 3.94 -26.35 -0.73
C TYR A 186 4.39 -27.81 -0.91
N PRO A 187 5.17 -28.14 -1.95
CA PRO A 187 5.52 -29.53 -2.23
C PRO A 187 6.42 -30.15 -1.15
N GLU A 188 7.27 -29.35 -0.52
CA GLU A 188 8.22 -29.81 0.51
C GLU A 188 7.58 -29.94 1.92
N ASP A 189 6.46 -29.26 2.16
CA ASP A 189 5.77 -29.29 3.47
C ASP A 189 4.82 -30.48 3.62
N PHE A 190 4.57 -31.22 2.53
CA PHE A 190 3.64 -32.34 2.48
C PHE A 190 4.18 -33.49 1.64
N SER A 191 4.33 -34.66 2.27
CA SER A 191 4.59 -35.92 1.59
C SER A 191 3.40 -36.36 0.71
N GLU A 192 3.64 -37.23 -0.28
CA GLU A 192 2.56 -37.75 -1.14
C GLU A 192 1.43 -38.41 -0.34
N GLN A 193 1.78 -39.16 0.72
CA GLN A 193 0.79 -39.78 1.61
C GLN A 193 -0.03 -38.75 2.37
N GLU A 194 0.60 -37.68 2.88
CA GLU A 194 -0.10 -36.59 3.55
C GLU A 194 -1.03 -35.83 2.59
N ARG A 195 -0.66 -35.66 1.31
CA ARG A 195 -1.54 -35.01 0.31
C ARG A 195 -2.80 -35.83 0.04
N ILE A 196 -2.66 -37.15 -0.08
CA ILE A 196 -3.80 -38.06 -0.22
C ILE A 196 -4.69 -37.98 1.03
N GLN A 197 -4.09 -38.01 2.22
CA GLN A 197 -4.82 -37.92 3.49
C GLN A 197 -5.51 -36.57 3.68
N LEU A 198 -4.88 -35.47 3.25
CA LEU A 198 -5.44 -34.12 3.29
C LEU A 198 -6.75 -34.06 2.49
N ARG A 199 -6.81 -34.69 1.31
CA ARG A 199 -8.02 -34.73 0.48
C ARG A 199 -9.20 -35.34 1.24
N TYR A 200 -8.98 -36.49 1.89
CA TYR A 200 -10.01 -37.12 2.71
C TYR A 200 -10.39 -36.30 3.95
N GLN A 201 -9.40 -35.69 4.62
CA GLN A 201 -9.68 -34.78 5.75
C GLN A 201 -10.55 -33.59 5.32
N LEU A 202 -10.28 -33.00 4.15
CA LEU A 202 -11.05 -31.88 3.62
C LEU A 202 -12.49 -32.26 3.28
N GLU A 203 -12.74 -33.45 2.71
CA GLU A 203 -14.08 -33.94 2.42
C GLU A 203 -14.93 -34.10 3.70
N VAL A 204 -14.35 -34.70 4.75
CA VAL A 204 -15.02 -34.85 6.05
C VAL A 204 -15.21 -33.50 6.73
N PHE A 205 -14.19 -32.65 6.72
CA PHE A 205 -14.23 -31.32 7.31
C PHE A 205 -15.30 -30.44 6.65
N LYS A 206 -15.48 -30.53 5.33
CA LYS A 206 -16.52 -29.82 4.59
C LYS A 206 -17.92 -30.17 5.11
N LEU A 207 -18.20 -31.45 5.34
CA LEU A 207 -19.48 -31.87 5.94
C LEU A 207 -19.63 -31.32 7.35
N GLU A 208 -18.57 -31.37 8.17
CA GLU A 208 -18.64 -30.92 9.55
C GLU A 208 -18.77 -29.40 9.69
N MET A 209 -18.20 -28.64 8.75
CA MET A 209 -18.35 -27.18 8.66
C MET A 209 -19.81 -26.77 8.43
N THR A 210 -20.60 -27.59 7.71
CA THR A 210 -22.03 -27.32 7.52
C THR A 210 -22.87 -27.58 8.78
N GLN A 211 -22.42 -28.48 9.65
CA GLN A 211 -23.13 -28.89 10.86
C GLN A 211 -22.76 -28.04 12.09
N ASN A 212 -21.54 -27.50 12.13
CA ASN A 212 -21.04 -26.72 13.27
C ASN A 212 -21.24 -25.21 13.03
N THR A 213 -22.11 -24.59 13.83
CA THR A 213 -22.44 -23.16 13.73
C THR A 213 -21.22 -22.24 13.86
N LYS A 214 -20.25 -22.56 14.72
CA LYS A 214 -19.04 -21.75 14.91
C LYS A 214 -18.10 -21.78 13.70
N LEU A 215 -18.06 -22.89 12.97
CA LEU A 215 -17.26 -23.02 11.74
C LEU A 215 -17.97 -22.42 10.53
N ARG A 216 -19.31 -22.41 10.53
CA ARG A 216 -20.14 -21.86 9.46
C ARG A 216 -20.05 -20.33 9.34
N GLU A 217 -19.78 -19.63 10.45
CA GLU A 217 -19.66 -18.17 10.48
C GLU A 217 -18.26 -17.65 10.11
N VAL A 218 -17.32 -18.53 9.80
CA VAL A 218 -15.97 -18.16 9.42
C VAL A 218 -15.95 -17.49 8.05
N SER A 219 -15.47 -16.25 8.00
CA SER A 219 -15.35 -15.44 6.78
C SER A 219 -13.91 -15.19 6.33
N THR A 220 -12.91 -15.57 7.14
CA THR A 220 -11.49 -15.31 6.86
C THR A 220 -10.62 -16.47 7.33
N VAL A 221 -9.45 -16.64 6.73
CA VAL A 221 -8.46 -17.67 7.11
C VAL A 221 -8.03 -17.51 8.58
N SER A 222 -7.92 -16.27 9.08
CA SER A 222 -7.60 -16.00 10.48
C SER A 222 -8.70 -16.48 11.43
N ASN A 223 -9.97 -16.24 11.09
CA ASN A 223 -11.10 -16.74 11.87
C ASN A 223 -11.19 -18.27 11.80
N LEU A 224 -10.83 -18.88 10.67
CA LEU A 224 -10.76 -20.34 10.53
C LEU A 224 -9.73 -20.93 11.50
N CYS A 225 -8.53 -20.35 11.52
CA CYS A 225 -7.45 -20.76 12.43
C CYS A 225 -7.90 -20.68 13.90
N ARG A 226 -8.53 -19.57 14.29
CA ARG A 226 -9.06 -19.41 15.65
C ARG A 226 -10.15 -20.44 15.97
N ALA A 227 -11.09 -20.64 15.06
CA ALA A 227 -12.18 -21.59 15.25
C ALA A 227 -11.69 -23.05 15.37
N LEU A 228 -10.67 -23.44 14.61
CA LEU A 228 -10.03 -24.76 14.73
C LEU A 228 -9.44 -24.99 16.12
N VAL A 229 -8.76 -23.99 16.68
CA VAL A 229 -8.17 -24.06 18.02
C VAL A 229 -9.24 -24.08 19.11
N GLU A 230 -10.24 -23.19 19.03
CA GLU A 230 -11.32 -23.09 20.02
C GLU A 230 -12.18 -24.37 20.07
N THR A 231 -12.35 -25.05 18.93
CA THR A 231 -13.08 -26.32 18.84
C THR A 231 -12.21 -27.55 19.11
N LYS A 232 -10.91 -27.36 19.40
CA LYS A 232 -9.89 -28.43 19.52
C LYS A 232 -9.77 -29.33 18.28
N LYS A 233 -10.22 -28.83 17.14
CA LYS A 233 -10.19 -29.54 15.85
C LYS A 233 -8.86 -29.44 15.14
N ASN A 234 -7.98 -28.55 15.59
CA ASN A 234 -6.60 -28.46 15.13
C ASN A 234 -5.83 -29.77 15.32
N GLU A 235 -6.15 -30.58 16.34
CA GLU A 235 -5.53 -31.90 16.56
C GLU A 235 -6.14 -32.97 15.62
N THR A 236 -7.46 -32.94 15.44
CA THR A 236 -8.18 -33.91 14.59
C THR A 236 -7.87 -33.70 13.10
N TYR A 237 -7.82 -32.46 12.66
CA TYR A 237 -7.56 -32.06 11.28
C TYR A 237 -6.20 -31.36 11.16
N PHE A 238 -5.15 -32.03 11.66
CA PHE A 238 -3.80 -31.47 11.73
C PHE A 238 -3.23 -31.05 10.36
N LEU A 239 -3.62 -31.69 9.26
CA LEU A 239 -3.18 -31.30 7.91
C LEU A 239 -3.87 -30.01 7.46
N ILE A 240 -5.17 -29.86 7.75
CA ILE A 240 -5.90 -28.63 7.47
C ILE A 240 -5.33 -27.49 8.32
N ASP A 241 -5.09 -27.72 9.61
CA ASP A 241 -4.44 -26.74 10.49
C ASP A 241 -3.06 -26.34 9.97
N ARG A 242 -2.25 -27.29 9.47
CA ARG A 242 -0.96 -27.01 8.84
C ARG A 242 -1.10 -26.11 7.61
N VAL A 243 -2.00 -26.43 6.68
CA VAL A 243 -2.27 -25.59 5.48
C VAL A 243 -2.67 -24.18 5.90
N VAL A 244 -3.60 -24.05 6.85
CA VAL A 244 -4.07 -22.76 7.37
C VAL A 244 -2.91 -21.96 7.98
N ARG A 245 -2.03 -22.60 8.76
CA ARG A 245 -0.85 -21.93 9.34
C ARG A 245 0.14 -21.48 8.27
N LEU A 246 0.44 -22.31 7.26
CA LEU A 246 1.32 -21.93 6.17
C LEU A 246 0.80 -20.69 5.44
N ILE A 247 -0.49 -20.64 5.11
CA ILE A 247 -1.11 -19.46 4.48
C ILE A 247 -1.05 -18.24 5.39
N MET A 248 -1.27 -18.41 6.69
CA MET A 248 -1.16 -17.31 7.66
C MET A 248 0.26 -16.74 7.79
N THR A 249 1.29 -17.47 7.36
CA THR A 249 2.67 -16.94 7.26
C THR A 249 2.93 -16.14 5.99
N LEU A 250 2.05 -16.23 4.98
CA LEU A 250 2.20 -15.44 3.77
C LEU A 250 2.03 -13.94 4.10
N PRO A 251 3.03 -13.11 3.81
CA PRO A 251 2.86 -11.68 3.93
C PRO A 251 1.94 -11.21 2.80
N VAL A 252 0.64 -11.08 3.08
CA VAL A 252 -0.33 -10.46 2.14
C VAL A 252 0.04 -8.99 1.90
N SER A 253 0.75 -8.37 2.85
CA SER A 253 1.22 -6.99 2.79
C SER A 253 2.51 -6.81 3.57
N THR A 254 3.49 -6.13 2.96
CA THR A 254 4.71 -5.65 3.60
C THR A 254 4.48 -4.37 4.41
N ALA A 255 3.25 -3.86 4.53
CA ALA A 255 3.00 -2.56 5.16
C ALA A 255 3.46 -2.50 6.63
N THR A 256 3.40 -3.60 7.38
CA THR A 256 3.88 -3.61 8.78
C THR A 256 5.41 -3.54 8.84
N THR A 257 6.11 -4.28 7.98
CA THR A 257 7.58 -4.22 7.90
C THR A 257 8.05 -2.86 7.37
N GLU A 258 7.40 -2.33 6.32
CA GLU A 258 7.66 -0.99 5.78
C GLU A 258 7.39 0.13 6.80
N ARG A 259 6.33 0.02 7.61
CA ARG A 259 6.10 0.94 8.74
C ARG A 259 7.24 0.88 9.75
N GLY A 260 7.72 -0.32 10.08
CA GLY A 260 8.89 -0.51 10.93
C GLY A 260 10.15 0.16 10.36
N PHE A 261 10.43 -0.01 9.07
CA PHE A 261 11.57 0.63 8.42
C PHE A 261 11.43 2.16 8.33
N SER A 262 10.22 2.67 8.09
CA SER A 262 9.94 4.11 8.10
C SER A 262 10.14 4.71 9.50
N ALA A 263 9.62 4.05 10.53
CA ALA A 263 9.85 4.40 11.93
C ALA A 263 11.36 4.39 12.26
N MET A 264 12.09 3.38 11.80
CA MET A 264 13.54 3.28 11.99
C MET A 264 14.28 4.45 11.34
N LYS A 265 13.87 4.86 10.13
CA LYS A 265 14.44 6.03 9.45
C LYS A 265 14.20 7.31 10.25
N ILE A 266 13.03 7.47 10.88
CA ILE A 266 12.73 8.61 11.74
C ILE A 266 13.61 8.57 13.01
N LEU A 267 13.64 7.43 13.71
CA LEU A 267 14.37 7.28 14.98
C LEU A 267 15.89 7.40 14.82
N LYS A 268 16.48 6.75 13.81
CA LYS A 268 17.95 6.77 13.59
C LYS A 268 18.42 7.97 12.77
N ASN A 269 17.84 8.18 11.60
CA ASN A 269 18.44 9.08 10.62
C ASN A 269 18.02 10.54 10.84
N ARG A 270 16.75 10.81 11.19
CA ARG A 270 16.28 12.18 11.42
C ARG A 270 16.84 12.78 12.72
N LEU A 271 16.96 11.96 13.76
CA LEU A 271 17.52 12.38 15.05
C LEU A 271 19.05 12.19 15.13
N ARG A 272 19.69 11.53 14.17
CA ARG A 272 21.12 11.16 14.18
C ARG A 272 21.54 10.44 15.47
N ASN A 273 20.67 9.55 15.98
CA ASN A 273 20.92 8.85 17.23
C ASN A 273 21.86 7.65 17.02
N LYS A 274 22.91 7.58 17.85
CA LYS A 274 23.74 6.39 18.00
C LYS A 274 23.18 5.59 19.17
N MET A 275 22.48 4.50 18.87
CA MET A 275 21.79 3.66 19.86
C MET A 275 22.14 2.19 19.61
N SER A 276 22.13 1.37 20.67
CA SER A 276 22.32 -0.07 20.57
C SER A 276 21.14 -0.72 19.85
N ASP A 277 21.39 -1.88 19.21
CA ASP A 277 20.36 -2.57 18.43
C ASP A 277 19.18 -3.04 19.29
N GLU A 278 19.44 -3.46 20.53
CA GLU A 278 18.39 -3.83 21.50
C GLU A 278 17.47 -2.65 21.82
N TYR A 279 18.05 -1.50 22.19
CA TYR A 279 17.25 -0.31 22.54
C TYR A 279 16.47 0.24 21.33
N LEU A 280 17.03 0.11 20.12
CA LEU A 280 16.31 0.42 18.89
C LEU A 280 15.13 -0.52 18.67
N ALA A 281 15.32 -1.83 18.86
CA ALA A 281 14.25 -2.81 18.71
C ALA A 281 13.11 -2.52 19.68
N ASP A 282 13.41 -2.30 20.95
CA ASP A 282 12.41 -1.97 21.98
C ASP A 282 11.66 -0.68 21.65
N SER A 283 12.38 0.37 21.24
CA SER A 283 11.77 1.65 20.85
C SER A 283 10.89 1.53 19.60
N LEU A 284 11.31 0.70 18.64
CA LEU A 284 10.54 0.44 17.42
C LEU A 284 9.24 -0.28 17.73
N VAL A 285 9.26 -1.26 18.64
CA VAL A 285 8.05 -1.99 19.06
C VAL A 285 7.02 -1.02 19.65
N ILE A 286 7.44 -0.16 20.58
CA ILE A 286 6.56 0.86 21.17
C ILE A 286 6.00 1.80 20.11
N TYR A 287 6.84 2.27 19.17
CA TYR A 287 6.41 3.20 18.13
C TYR A 287 5.44 2.58 17.10
N VAL A 288 5.73 1.35 16.66
CA VAL A 288 4.90 0.63 15.66
C VAL A 288 3.57 0.21 16.26
N GLU A 289 3.57 -0.27 17.50
CA GLU A 289 2.36 -0.69 18.23
C GLU A 289 1.88 0.37 19.21
N LYS A 290 2.04 1.65 18.87
CA LYS A 290 1.63 2.78 19.74
C LYS A 290 0.17 2.68 20.20
N GLU A 291 -0.73 2.16 19.37
CA GLU A 291 -2.14 1.97 19.74
C GLU A 291 -2.35 0.95 20.87
N ILE A 292 -1.43 -0.01 21.00
CA ILE A 292 -1.38 -0.96 22.12
C ILE A 292 -0.63 -0.32 23.27
N ALA A 293 0.48 0.38 23.00
CA ALA A 293 1.28 1.09 24.00
C ALA A 293 0.44 2.11 24.79
N ASP A 294 -0.42 2.87 24.10
CA ASP A 294 -1.32 3.89 24.66
C ASP A 294 -2.36 3.31 25.64
N LYS A 295 -2.57 1.97 25.63
CA LYS A 295 -3.46 1.30 26.59
C LYS A 295 -2.78 1.03 27.93
N PHE A 296 -1.46 1.08 27.98
CA PHE A 296 -0.72 0.88 29.22
C PHE A 296 -0.51 2.23 29.89
N ASP A 297 -0.89 2.28 31.16
CA ASP A 297 -0.63 3.44 31.98
C ASP A 297 0.83 3.44 32.47
N SER A 298 1.45 4.63 32.47
CA SER A 298 2.84 4.79 32.87
C SER A 298 3.04 4.47 34.35
N GLU A 299 2.06 4.77 35.21
CA GLU A 299 2.13 4.43 36.63
C GLU A 299 2.06 2.91 36.84
N SER A 300 1.16 2.23 36.11
CA SER A 300 1.07 0.76 36.14
C SER A 300 2.38 0.08 35.73
N ILE A 301 3.08 0.59 34.71
CA ILE A 301 4.38 0.05 34.27
C ILE A 301 5.45 0.27 35.36
N ILE A 302 5.46 1.46 35.97
CA ILE A 302 6.41 1.79 37.04
C ILE A 302 6.20 0.88 38.25
N ASP A 303 4.96 0.62 38.63
CA ASP A 303 4.64 -0.21 39.80
C ASP A 303 4.94 -1.70 39.57
N GLU A 304 4.69 -2.21 38.35
CA GLU A 304 5.11 -3.56 37.97
C GLU A 304 6.64 -3.69 37.95
N PHE A 305 7.35 -2.67 37.43
CA PHE A 305 8.82 -2.64 37.45
C PHE A 305 9.38 -2.59 38.88
N LYS A 306 8.76 -1.82 39.78
CA LYS A 306 9.11 -1.80 41.21
C LYS A 306 8.90 -3.19 41.85
N ALA A 307 7.82 -3.87 41.50
CA ALA A 307 7.49 -5.20 42.02
C ALA A 307 8.49 -6.28 41.56
N LEU A 308 9.01 -6.19 40.32
CA LEU A 308 9.91 -7.18 39.73
C LEU A 308 11.31 -7.27 40.38
N LYS A 309 11.77 -6.24 41.11
CA LYS A 309 13.15 -6.22 41.62
C LYS A 309 13.34 -5.91 43.10
N GLY A 310 12.30 -5.58 43.87
CA GLY A 310 12.51 -5.11 45.25
C GLY A 310 13.49 -3.93 45.34
N ARG A 311 13.68 -3.20 44.23
CA ARG A 311 14.54 -2.03 44.13
C ARG A 311 13.62 -0.82 44.20
N ARG A 312 13.57 -0.18 45.36
CA ARG A 312 12.91 1.10 45.55
C ARG A 312 13.47 2.08 44.52
N ALA A 313 12.62 2.52 43.59
CA ALA A 313 12.82 3.80 42.93
C ALA A 313 12.29 4.85 43.91
N GLU A 314 13.18 5.45 44.70
CA GLU A 314 12.90 6.74 45.33
C GLU A 314 13.12 7.80 44.25
N LEU A 315 12.07 8.58 44.00
CA LEU A 315 11.99 9.65 43.01
C LEU A 315 13.06 10.73 43.25
#